data_AF-A0A7C6EAX2-F1
#
_entry.id   AF-A0A7C6EAX2-F1
#
_cell.length_a   1.000
_cell.length_b   1.000
_cell.length_c   1.000
_cell.angle_alpha   90.00
_cell.angle_beta   90.00
_cell.angle_gamma   90.00
#
_symmetry.space_group_name_H-M   'P 1'
#
loop_
_entity.id
_entity.type
_entity.pdbx_description
1 polymer ?
#
loop_
_entity_poly.entity_id
_entity_poly.type
_entity_poly.pdbx_seq_one_letter_code
_entity_poly.pdbx_strand_id
1 'polypeptide(L)'
;MKTYCAIFIAFILVLWSVASAQSFFSMRGLGEEIINTDAVMTALGSAIALSYQNPSFPLLKENMVFQAGIIGSAAYAKEANNHRLIADARPNYLKALFALPLDFGLGLGLAERFNQNFNIYSETTRGYQRQVVGYGGIYSFGVSVAKSFYKHIGFGLEYNRNFGNSQERWLFQALPQVTITTDTIVTNYRGDLLKFGICANFRDFNFGAIYEKVLPIYIDSRVIAHGVITD
;
A
#
# COMPACT_ATOMS: atom_id res chain seq x y z
N MET A 1 -29.07 -3.72 30.05
CA MET A 1 -28.57 -2.34 29.89
C MET A 1 -27.04 -2.23 29.83
N LYS A 2 -26.26 -2.95 30.64
CA LYS A 2 -24.78 -2.80 30.68
C LYS A 2 -24.08 -3.20 29.36
N THR A 3 -24.58 -4.20 28.64
CA THR A 3 -23.97 -4.71 27.40
C THR A 3 -24.11 -3.75 26.22
N TYR A 4 -25.26 -3.09 26.07
CA TYR A 4 -25.49 -2.10 25.00
C TYR A 4 -24.62 -0.85 25.17
N CYS A 5 -24.35 -0.47 26.42
CA CYS A 5 -23.48 0.67 26.72
C CYS A 5 -22.02 0.38 26.31
N ALA A 6 -21.53 -0.85 26.51
CA ALA A 6 -20.18 -1.24 26.11
C ALA A 6 -20.01 -1.27 24.58
N ILE A 7 -21.02 -1.74 23.85
CA ILE A 7 -21.02 -1.76 22.37
C ILE A 7 -21.03 -0.34 21.81
N PHE A 8 -21.84 0.55 22.39
CA PHE A 8 -21.92 1.95 21.98
C PHE A 8 -20.61 2.70 22.25
N ILE A 9 -19.97 2.46 23.40
CA ILE A 9 -18.66 3.04 23.73
C ILE A 9 -17.57 2.50 22.79
N ALA A 10 -17.56 1.20 22.49
CA ALA A 10 -16.64 0.62 21.51
C ALA A 10 -16.84 1.23 20.11
N PHE A 11 -18.08 1.45 19.70
CA PHE A 11 -18.42 2.09 18.42
C PHE A 11 -17.97 3.55 18.36
N ILE A 12 -18.17 4.31 19.44
CA ILE A 12 -17.67 5.69 19.56
C ILE A 12 -16.14 5.73 19.55
N LEU A 13 -15.47 4.81 20.24
CA LEU A 13 -14.00 4.74 20.26
C LEU A 13 -13.43 4.40 18.86
N VAL A 14 -14.10 3.53 18.10
CA VAL A 14 -13.75 3.24 16.70
C VAL A 14 -13.95 4.49 15.83
N LEU A 15 -15.10 5.17 15.94
CA LEU A 15 -15.36 6.42 15.21
C LEU A 15 -14.35 7.52 15.56
N TRP A 16 -13.97 7.64 16.84
CA TRP A 16 -13.02 8.63 17.30
C TRP A 16 -11.59 8.33 16.84
N SER A 17 -11.18 7.05 16.79
CA SER A 17 -9.89 6.66 16.21
C SER A 17 -9.79 6.94 14.71
N VAL A 18 -10.92 6.88 13.99
CA VAL A 18 -10.99 7.23 12.57
C VAL A 18 -10.93 8.76 12.39
N ALA A 19 -11.54 9.52 13.32
CA ALA A 19 -11.54 10.98 13.30
C ALA A 19 -10.23 11.62 13.78
N SER A 20 -9.44 10.95 14.64
CA SER A 20 -8.21 11.50 15.23
C SER A 20 -6.93 11.28 14.40
N ALA A 21 -7.03 10.73 13.19
CA ALA A 21 -5.91 10.49 12.29
C ALA A 21 -5.88 11.47 11.09
N GLN A 22 -6.10 12.77 11.34
CA GLN A 22 -5.84 13.82 10.35
C GLN A 22 -4.93 14.88 10.94
N SER A 23 -3.65 14.52 11.04
CA SER A 23 -2.58 15.51 10.96
C SER A 23 -2.49 15.97 9.50
N PHE A 24 -2.39 17.28 9.28
CA PHE A 24 -1.99 17.87 7.99
C PHE A 24 -0.60 17.37 7.53
N PHE A 25 0.11 16.63 8.39
CA PHE A 25 1.31 15.85 8.09
C PHE A 25 1.07 14.39 8.51
N SER A 26 0.28 13.65 7.73
CA SER A 26 0.35 12.19 7.72
C SER A 26 1.77 11.78 7.30
N MET A 27 2.32 10.69 7.84
CA MET A 27 3.55 10.06 7.30
C MET A 27 3.41 9.60 5.83
N ARG A 28 2.27 9.88 5.17
CA ARG A 28 1.92 9.62 3.77
C ARG A 28 1.48 10.90 3.05
N GLY A 29 2.12 12.02 3.41
CA GLY A 29 1.75 13.36 2.95
C GLY A 29 1.87 13.54 1.44
N LEU A 30 0.71 13.62 0.77
CA LEU A 30 0.41 14.37 -0.46
C LEU A 30 -1.01 14.04 -0.93
N GLY A 31 -2.04 14.22 -0.08
CA GLY A 31 -3.42 14.01 -0.50
C GLY A 31 -3.70 12.65 -1.18
N GLU A 32 -2.92 11.62 -0.87
CA GLU A 32 -3.09 10.30 -1.46
C GLU A 32 -4.39 9.71 -0.91
N GLU A 33 -5.40 9.67 -1.77
CA GLU A 33 -6.59 8.88 -1.56
C GLU A 33 -6.16 7.42 -1.41
N ILE A 34 -6.50 6.78 -0.28
CA ILE A 34 -6.18 5.37 -0.04
C ILE A 34 -7.15 4.55 -0.89
N ILE A 35 -6.83 4.36 -2.16
CA ILE A 35 -7.58 3.44 -3.00
C ILE A 35 -7.16 2.03 -2.57
N ASN A 36 -8.11 1.20 -2.13
CA ASN A 36 -7.80 -0.19 -1.88
C ASN A 36 -7.30 -0.81 -3.18
N THR A 37 -6.18 -1.50 -3.08
CA THR A 37 -5.53 -2.16 -4.22
C THR A 37 -6.36 -3.33 -4.75
N ASP A 38 -7.33 -3.82 -3.99
CA ASP A 38 -8.27 -4.85 -4.40
C ASP A 38 -9.57 -4.20 -4.90
N ALA A 39 -9.89 -4.39 -6.18
CA ALA A 39 -11.10 -3.85 -6.79
C ALA A 39 -12.38 -4.32 -6.07
N VAL A 40 -12.37 -5.52 -5.49
CA VAL A 40 -13.49 -6.03 -4.67
C VAL A 40 -13.57 -5.26 -3.36
N MET A 41 -12.46 -4.96 -2.71
CA MET A 41 -12.47 -4.10 -1.51
C MET A 41 -12.94 -2.70 -1.84
N THR A 42 -12.45 -2.10 -2.92
CA THR A 42 -12.86 -0.76 -3.34
C THR A 42 -14.36 -0.72 -3.64
N ALA A 43 -14.87 -1.71 -4.38
CA ALA A 43 -16.29 -1.80 -4.71
C ALA A 43 -17.19 -2.09 -3.48
N LEU A 44 -16.68 -2.82 -2.49
CA LEU A 44 -17.42 -3.19 -1.27
C LEU A 44 -17.14 -2.26 -0.08
N GLY A 45 -16.58 -1.06 -0.31
CA GLY A 45 -16.35 -0.09 0.76
C GLY A 45 -15.31 -0.53 1.80
N SER A 46 -14.28 -1.24 1.36
CA SER A 46 -13.18 -1.81 2.18
C SER A 46 -13.57 -3.05 3.01
N ALA A 47 -14.50 -3.87 2.53
CA ALA A 47 -14.88 -5.10 3.25
C ALA A 47 -13.73 -6.14 3.29
N ILE A 48 -13.18 -6.37 4.50
CA ILE A 48 -12.02 -7.24 4.73
C ILE A 48 -12.38 -8.74 4.69
N ALA A 49 -13.62 -9.10 5.00
CA ALA A 49 -14.04 -10.51 5.13
C ALA A 49 -13.87 -11.35 3.85
N LEU A 50 -14.00 -10.70 2.68
CA LEU A 50 -13.94 -11.34 1.37
C LEU A 50 -12.73 -10.88 0.54
N SER A 51 -11.76 -10.21 1.18
CA SER A 51 -10.59 -9.72 0.48
C SER A 51 -9.42 -10.70 0.54
N TYR A 52 -8.65 -10.72 -0.54
CA TYR A 52 -7.32 -11.32 -0.61
C TYR A 52 -6.28 -10.67 0.32
N GLN A 53 -6.62 -9.61 1.05
CA GLN A 53 -5.80 -9.06 2.13
C GLN A 53 -6.04 -9.78 3.47
N ASN A 54 -7.14 -10.52 3.60
CA ASN A 54 -7.40 -11.33 4.77
C ASN A 54 -6.71 -12.70 4.58
N PRO A 55 -5.75 -13.07 5.43
CA PRO A 55 -5.03 -14.32 5.28
C PRO A 55 -5.94 -15.55 5.51
N SER A 56 -7.14 -15.37 6.06
CA SER A 56 -8.16 -16.42 6.18
C SER A 56 -9.05 -16.58 4.93
N PHE A 57 -8.94 -15.68 3.94
CA PHE A 57 -9.72 -15.73 2.70
C PHE A 57 -9.57 -17.03 1.87
N PRO A 58 -8.40 -17.69 1.81
CA PRO A 58 -8.25 -18.94 1.04
C PRO A 58 -9.21 -20.06 1.48
N LEU A 59 -9.76 -19.98 2.70
CA LEU A 59 -10.71 -20.94 3.25
C LEU A 59 -12.08 -20.90 2.55
N LEU A 60 -12.41 -19.81 1.86
CA LEU A 60 -13.65 -19.66 1.10
C LEU A 60 -13.55 -20.21 -0.33
N LYS A 61 -12.39 -20.72 -0.74
CA LYS A 61 -12.15 -21.21 -2.10
C LYS A 61 -11.85 -22.70 -2.06
N GLU A 62 -12.72 -23.50 -2.66
CA GLU A 62 -12.52 -24.94 -2.83
C GLU A 62 -11.50 -25.26 -3.93
N ASN A 63 -11.15 -24.27 -4.77
CA ASN A 63 -10.26 -24.43 -5.91
C ASN A 63 -9.04 -23.51 -5.82
N MET A 64 -7.97 -23.91 -6.51
CA MET A 64 -6.81 -23.06 -6.74
C MET A 64 -7.22 -21.81 -7.53
N VAL A 65 -6.83 -20.63 -7.05
CA VAL A 65 -7.13 -19.34 -7.68
C VAL A 65 -5.84 -18.60 -7.95
N PHE A 66 -5.61 -18.24 -9.21
CA PHE A 66 -4.58 -17.28 -9.60
C PHE A 66 -5.23 -15.96 -9.93
N GLN A 67 -4.63 -14.87 -9.44
CA GLN A 67 -5.13 -13.53 -9.67
C GLN A 67 -3.98 -12.57 -9.90
N ALA A 68 -4.11 -11.73 -10.92
CA ALA A 68 -3.24 -10.59 -11.13
C ALA A 68 -4.10 -9.32 -11.14
N GLY A 69 -3.56 -8.24 -10.60
CA GLY A 69 -4.19 -6.93 -10.56
C GLY A 69 -3.27 -5.87 -11.13
N ILE A 70 -3.84 -4.98 -11.93
CA ILE A 70 -3.22 -3.75 -12.41
C ILE A 70 -4.05 -2.61 -11.84
N ILE A 71 -3.40 -1.60 -11.27
CA ILE A 71 -4.06 -0.37 -10.83
C ILE A 71 -3.74 0.74 -11.83
N GLY A 72 -4.77 1.49 -12.21
CA GLY A 72 -4.64 2.70 -12.99
C GLY A 72 -5.21 3.87 -12.19
N SER A 73 -4.51 4.99 -12.18
CA SER A 73 -4.98 6.25 -11.60
C SER A 73 -4.82 7.37 -12.63
N ALA A 74 -5.75 8.31 -12.61
CA ALA A 74 -5.69 9.49 -13.46
C ALA A 74 -6.19 10.69 -12.65
N ALA A 75 -5.35 11.71 -12.51
CA ALA A 75 -5.67 12.96 -11.88
C ALA A 75 -5.63 14.07 -12.93
N TYR A 76 -6.73 14.79 -13.06
CA TYR A 76 -6.79 15.99 -13.89
C TYR A 76 -6.70 17.22 -12.98
N ALA A 77 -5.60 17.95 -13.10
CA ALA A 77 -5.36 19.20 -12.39
C ALA A 77 -5.58 20.38 -13.33
N LYS A 78 -6.27 21.41 -12.82
CA LYS A 78 -6.44 22.69 -13.51
C LYS A 78 -6.04 23.82 -12.57
N GLU A 79 -5.07 24.63 -12.99
CA GLU A 79 -4.68 25.85 -12.29
C GLU A 79 -4.62 27.00 -13.30
N ALA A 80 -5.50 28.00 -13.13
CA ALA A 80 -5.71 29.08 -14.08
C ALA A 80 -5.93 28.57 -15.53
N ASN A 81 -4.96 28.81 -16.43
CA ASN A 81 -4.96 28.40 -17.84
C ASN A 81 -4.18 27.10 -18.10
N ASN A 82 -3.59 26.50 -17.06
CA ASN A 82 -2.85 25.25 -17.19
C ASN A 82 -3.75 24.07 -16.88
N HIS A 83 -3.74 23.11 -17.80
CA HIS A 83 -4.45 21.85 -17.69
C HIS A 83 -3.42 20.73 -17.74
N ARG A 84 -3.42 19.87 -16.73
CA ARG A 84 -2.50 18.74 -16.67
C ARG A 84 -3.26 17.48 -16.31
N LEU A 85 -3.22 16.50 -17.21
CA LEU A 85 -3.58 15.14 -16.90
C LEU A 85 -2.31 14.41 -16.43
N ILE A 86 -2.36 13.83 -15.24
CA ILE A 86 -1.34 12.93 -14.73
C ILE A 86 -2.02 11.56 -14.65
N ALA A 87 -1.55 10.61 -15.45
CA ALA A 87 -2.04 9.24 -15.41
C ALA A 87 -0.88 8.29 -15.10
N ASP A 88 -1.17 7.27 -14.32
CA ASP A 88 -0.25 6.20 -13.97
C ASP A 88 -0.98 4.86 -14.05
N ALA A 89 -0.31 3.83 -14.57
CA ALA A 89 -0.83 2.48 -14.64
C ALA A 89 0.29 1.51 -14.31
N ARG A 90 0.05 0.65 -13.32
CA ARG A 90 1.09 -0.23 -12.79
C ARG A 90 0.56 -1.58 -12.30
N PRO A 91 1.36 -2.64 -12.41
CA PRO A 91 1.07 -3.89 -11.75
C PRO A 91 0.94 -3.67 -10.24
N ASN A 92 -0.12 -4.20 -9.66
CA ASN A 92 -0.46 -3.96 -8.27
C ASN A 92 -0.28 -5.24 -7.45
N TYR A 93 -0.75 -6.38 -7.94
CA TYR A 93 -0.50 -7.64 -7.28
C TYR A 93 -0.49 -8.83 -8.23
N LEU A 94 0.18 -9.89 -7.80
CA LEU A 94 0.11 -11.24 -8.34
C LEU A 94 -0.07 -12.18 -7.15
N LYS A 95 -1.19 -12.90 -7.10
CA LYS A 95 -1.54 -13.77 -5.98
C LYS A 95 -1.96 -15.14 -6.47
N ALA A 96 -1.62 -16.16 -5.70
CA ALA A 96 -2.03 -17.53 -5.91
C ALA A 96 -2.55 -18.09 -4.58
N LEU A 97 -3.73 -18.69 -4.60
CA LEU A 97 -4.34 -19.36 -3.47
C LEU A 97 -4.54 -20.83 -3.81
N PHE A 98 -4.24 -21.70 -2.86
CA PHE A 98 -4.33 -23.14 -2.99
C PHE A 98 -5.13 -23.69 -1.81
N ALA A 99 -6.18 -24.45 -2.10
CA ALA A 99 -6.83 -25.28 -1.10
C ALA A 99 -5.95 -26.52 -0.86
N LEU A 100 -5.67 -26.81 0.40
CA LEU A 100 -4.91 -27.97 0.85
C LEU A 100 -5.84 -28.95 1.59
N PRO A 101 -5.47 -30.25 1.66
CA PRO A 101 -6.21 -31.23 2.45
C PRO A 101 -6.35 -30.81 3.92
N LEU A 102 -7.32 -31.40 4.62
CA LEU A 102 -7.58 -31.16 6.06
C LEU A 102 -7.96 -29.71 6.39
N ASP A 103 -8.72 -29.09 5.48
CA ASP A 103 -9.26 -27.73 5.61
C ASP A 103 -8.17 -26.65 5.77
N PHE A 104 -7.02 -26.85 5.12
CA PHE A 104 -5.96 -25.85 5.07
C PHE A 104 -6.02 -25.05 3.77
N GLY A 105 -5.52 -23.82 3.81
CA GLY A 105 -5.29 -22.98 2.64
C GLY A 105 -3.87 -22.44 2.65
N LEU A 106 -3.25 -22.36 1.48
CA LEU A 106 -1.99 -21.68 1.27
C LEU A 106 -2.22 -20.50 0.32
N GLY A 107 -1.65 -19.34 0.65
CA GLY A 107 -1.62 -18.19 -0.22
C GLY A 107 -0.18 -17.75 -0.43
N LEU A 108 0.12 -17.35 -1.65
CA LEU A 108 1.38 -16.75 -2.06
C LEU A 108 1.04 -15.48 -2.83
N GLY A 109 1.82 -14.43 -2.64
CA GLY A 109 1.57 -13.24 -3.43
C GLY A 109 2.71 -12.23 -3.41
N LEU A 110 2.81 -11.49 -4.50
CA LEU A 110 3.54 -10.23 -4.57
C LEU A 110 2.50 -9.11 -4.66
N ALA A 111 2.60 -8.09 -3.83
CA ALA A 111 1.69 -6.95 -3.87
C ALA A 111 2.44 -5.64 -3.60
N GLU A 112 2.07 -4.59 -4.32
CA GLU A 112 2.47 -3.22 -4.02
C GLU A 112 1.84 -2.78 -2.69
N ARG A 113 2.66 -2.20 -1.81
CA ARG A 113 2.23 -1.63 -0.53
C ARG A 113 2.06 -0.13 -0.63
N PHE A 114 3.02 0.49 -1.30
CA PHE A 114 3.18 1.92 -1.41
C PHE A 114 4.04 2.20 -2.63
N ASN A 115 3.68 3.21 -3.41
CA ASN A 115 4.48 3.67 -4.52
C ASN A 115 4.16 5.13 -4.75
N GLN A 116 5.20 5.95 -4.65
CA GLN A 116 5.14 7.39 -4.70
C GLN A 116 6.15 7.92 -5.71
N ASN A 117 5.63 8.75 -6.61
CA ASN A 117 6.43 9.57 -7.50
C ASN A 117 6.15 11.03 -7.15
N PHE A 118 7.21 11.81 -6.91
CA PHE A 118 7.10 13.24 -6.69
C PHE A 118 8.11 13.99 -7.55
N ASN A 119 7.71 15.17 -7.98
CA ASN A 119 8.55 16.09 -8.72
C ASN A 119 8.30 17.49 -8.18
N ILE A 120 9.22 17.96 -7.35
CA ILE A 120 9.09 19.22 -6.62
C ILE A 120 10.03 20.24 -7.27
N TYR A 121 9.45 21.34 -7.72
CA TYR A 121 10.18 22.48 -8.22
C TYR A 121 10.26 23.56 -7.14
N SER A 122 11.44 24.13 -6.96
CA SER A 122 11.69 25.29 -6.13
C SER A 122 12.34 26.37 -7.00
N GLU A 123 11.58 27.43 -7.26
CA GLU A 123 12.09 28.60 -7.96
C GLU A 123 12.82 29.50 -6.97
N THR A 124 14.02 29.95 -7.35
CA THR A 124 14.71 31.01 -6.61
C THR A 124 14.51 32.34 -7.32
N THR A 125 14.56 33.43 -6.56
CA THR A 125 14.32 34.82 -7.01
C THR A 125 15.26 35.34 -8.10
N ARG A 126 16.23 34.54 -8.58
CA ARG A 126 17.21 34.93 -9.62
C ARG A 126 17.18 34.06 -10.88
N GLY A 127 16.08 33.34 -11.13
CA GLY A 127 15.92 32.53 -12.35
C GLY A 127 16.64 31.18 -12.35
N TYR A 128 17.24 30.79 -11.21
CA TYR A 128 17.72 29.44 -10.99
C TYR A 128 16.58 28.57 -10.46
N GLN A 129 16.45 27.37 -11.02
CA GLN A 129 15.47 26.39 -10.57
C GLN A 129 16.18 25.22 -9.90
N ARG A 130 15.75 24.88 -8.68
CA ARG A 130 16.11 23.63 -8.03
C ARG A 130 14.95 22.67 -8.21
N GLN A 131 15.25 21.45 -8.60
CA GLN A 131 14.24 20.43 -8.78
C GLN A 131 14.67 19.17 -8.04
N VAL A 132 13.76 18.61 -7.25
CA VAL A 132 13.94 17.30 -6.62
C VAL A 132 12.94 16.34 -7.23
N VAL A 133 13.44 15.34 -7.95
CA VAL A 133 12.63 14.28 -8.52
C VAL A 133 12.83 13.03 -7.67
N GLY A 134 11.75 12.57 -7.04
CA GLY A 134 11.72 11.35 -6.27
C GLY A 134 10.83 10.31 -6.93
N TYR A 135 11.29 9.07 -6.97
CA TYR A 135 10.47 7.92 -7.31
C TYR A 135 10.81 6.78 -6.39
N GLY A 136 9.81 6.02 -5.95
CA GLY A 136 10.06 4.90 -5.08
C GLY A 136 8.80 4.11 -4.78
N GLY A 137 9.02 2.86 -4.38
CA GLY A 137 7.93 1.98 -4.01
C GLY A 137 8.40 0.84 -3.15
N ILE A 138 7.45 0.27 -2.42
CA ILE A 138 7.63 -0.90 -1.57
C ILE A 138 6.66 -1.96 -2.07
N TYR A 139 7.22 -3.12 -2.36
CA TYR A 139 6.51 -4.34 -2.68
C TYR A 139 6.60 -5.29 -1.49
N SER A 140 5.62 -6.18 -1.41
CA SER A 140 5.47 -7.17 -0.35
C SER A 140 5.32 -8.53 -0.98
N PHE A 141 6.26 -9.42 -0.71
CA PHE A 141 6.09 -10.84 -0.96
C PHE A 141 5.49 -11.50 0.29
N GLY A 142 4.28 -12.00 0.17
CA GLY A 142 3.50 -12.62 1.23
C GLY A 142 3.40 -14.13 1.04
N VAL A 143 3.51 -14.86 2.15
CA VAL A 143 3.14 -16.26 2.28
C VAL A 143 2.13 -16.38 3.41
N SER A 144 0.95 -16.89 3.10
CA SER A 144 -0.14 -17.06 4.07
C SER A 144 -0.53 -18.51 4.21
N VAL A 145 -0.81 -18.95 5.43
CA VAL A 145 -1.44 -20.24 5.72
C VAL A 145 -2.72 -19.99 6.49
N ALA A 146 -3.77 -20.70 6.11
CA ALA A 146 -5.06 -20.64 6.77
C ALA A 146 -5.54 -22.03 7.16
N LYS A 147 -6.35 -22.10 8.22
CA LYS A 147 -7.06 -23.32 8.64
C LYS A 147 -8.53 -23.01 8.93
N SER A 148 -9.42 -23.82 8.37
CA SER A 148 -10.85 -23.80 8.69
C SER A 148 -11.19 -24.82 9.78
N PHE A 149 -12.19 -24.47 10.58
CA PHE A 149 -12.84 -25.31 11.55
C PHE A 149 -14.32 -25.37 11.20
N TYR A 150 -14.79 -26.58 10.88
CA TYR A 150 -16.20 -26.88 10.57
C TYR A 150 -16.78 -26.02 9.42
N LYS A 151 -15.95 -25.54 8.48
CA LYS A 151 -16.34 -24.63 7.39
C LYS A 151 -17.00 -23.31 7.84
N HIS A 152 -16.98 -23.02 9.14
CA HIS A 152 -17.65 -21.84 9.73
C HIS A 152 -16.66 -20.83 10.27
N ILE A 153 -15.53 -21.26 10.83
CA ILE A 153 -14.54 -20.35 11.42
C ILE A 153 -13.20 -20.63 10.77
N GLY A 154 -12.49 -19.57 10.42
CA GLY A 154 -11.19 -19.63 9.78
C GLY A 154 -10.17 -18.77 10.49
N PHE A 155 -8.95 -19.29 10.64
CA PHE A 155 -7.81 -18.53 11.12
C PHE A 155 -6.74 -18.51 10.04
N GLY A 156 -6.11 -17.36 9.86
CA GLY A 156 -5.07 -17.14 8.88
C GLY A 156 -3.86 -16.47 9.50
N LEU A 157 -2.68 -16.86 9.04
CA LEU A 157 -1.42 -16.23 9.36
C LEU A 157 -0.71 -15.91 8.06
N GLU A 158 -0.17 -14.70 7.92
CA GLU A 158 0.60 -14.31 6.75
C GLU A 158 1.89 -13.62 7.16
N TYR A 159 2.99 -14.16 6.68
CA TYR A 159 4.28 -13.52 6.74
C TYR A 159 4.53 -12.74 5.46
N ASN A 160 4.93 -11.48 5.61
CA ASN A 160 5.23 -10.58 4.52
C ASN A 160 6.67 -10.09 4.61
N ARG A 161 7.41 -10.34 3.54
CA ARG A 161 8.69 -9.71 3.26
C ARG A 161 8.47 -8.49 2.38
N ASN A 162 8.73 -7.32 2.94
CA ASN A 162 8.65 -6.05 2.24
C ASN A 162 10.04 -5.66 1.75
N PHE A 163 10.11 -5.20 0.52
CA PHE A 163 11.33 -4.72 -0.12
C PHE A 163 10.99 -3.64 -1.13
N GLY A 164 11.91 -2.73 -1.35
CA GLY A 164 11.67 -1.61 -2.24
C GLY A 164 12.86 -0.68 -2.28
N ASN A 165 12.71 0.37 -3.05
CA ASN A 165 13.70 1.43 -3.11
C ASN A 165 13.03 2.79 -3.30
N SER A 166 13.73 3.84 -2.89
CA SER A 166 13.50 5.19 -3.33
C SER A 166 14.75 5.71 -4.02
N GLN A 167 14.54 6.53 -5.03
CA GLN A 167 15.59 7.29 -5.67
C GLN A 167 15.18 8.75 -5.71
N GLU A 168 16.06 9.60 -5.22
CA GLU A 168 15.93 11.04 -5.25
C GLU A 168 17.05 11.60 -6.13
N ARG A 169 16.67 12.43 -7.10
CA ARG A 169 17.60 13.14 -7.98
C ARG A 169 17.46 14.64 -7.73
N TRP A 170 18.58 15.26 -7.42
CA TRP A 170 18.70 16.67 -7.14
C TRP A 170 19.26 17.33 -8.39
N LEU A 171 18.47 18.23 -8.95
CA LEU A 171 18.75 18.91 -10.21
C LEU A 171 18.87 20.41 -9.93
N PHE A 172 19.85 21.01 -10.57
CA PHE A 172 20.08 22.44 -10.57
C PHE A 172 20.06 22.95 -12.01
N GLN A 173 19.12 23.83 -12.31
CA GLN A 173 19.02 24.45 -13.63
C GLN A 173 19.66 25.84 -13.59
N ALA A 174 20.80 25.97 -14.28
CA ALA A 174 21.59 27.20 -14.32
C ALA A 174 21.14 28.15 -15.45
N LEU A 175 20.64 27.58 -16.55
CA LEU A 175 20.13 28.25 -17.74
C LEU A 175 18.93 27.44 -18.29
N PRO A 176 18.03 28.01 -19.12
CA PRO A 176 16.82 27.33 -19.61
C PRO A 176 17.04 25.97 -20.30
N GLN A 177 18.28 25.63 -20.68
CA GLN A 177 18.65 24.39 -21.36
C GLN A 177 19.74 23.59 -20.64
N VAL A 178 20.29 24.09 -19.52
CA VAL A 178 21.40 23.43 -18.80
C VAL A 178 20.90 22.93 -17.46
N THR A 179 20.71 21.61 -17.36
CA THR A 179 20.34 20.92 -16.11
C THR A 179 21.54 20.15 -15.59
N ILE A 180 22.02 20.53 -14.41
CA ILE A 180 23.10 19.86 -13.71
C ILE A 180 22.47 18.93 -12.67
N THR A 181 22.71 17.62 -12.80
CA THR A 181 22.40 16.71 -11.69
C THR A 181 23.47 16.89 -10.64
N THR A 182 23.10 17.31 -9.43
CA THR A 182 24.06 17.51 -8.34
C THR A 182 24.26 16.21 -7.57
N ASP A 183 23.18 15.54 -7.22
CA ASP A 183 23.20 14.35 -6.39
C ASP A 183 22.10 13.38 -6.79
N THR A 184 22.42 12.10 -6.76
CA THR A 184 21.45 11.01 -6.82
C THR A 184 21.58 10.17 -5.56
N ILE A 185 20.50 10.09 -4.79
CA ILE A 185 20.42 9.30 -3.56
C ILE A 185 19.52 8.11 -3.86
N VAL A 186 20.05 6.89 -3.74
CA VAL A 186 19.27 5.66 -3.82
C VAL A 186 19.23 5.02 -2.45
N THR A 187 18.03 4.77 -1.93
CA THR A 187 17.83 4.11 -0.64
C THR A 187 17.03 2.83 -0.87
N ASN A 188 17.60 1.69 -0.49
CA ASN A 188 16.90 0.42 -0.51
C ASN A 188 16.28 0.15 0.86
N TYR A 189 15.06 -0.34 0.86
CA TYR A 189 14.28 -0.61 2.06
C TYR A 189 13.95 -2.08 2.19
N ARG A 190 13.86 -2.53 3.43
CA ARG A 190 13.43 -3.87 3.80
C ARG A 190 12.57 -3.82 5.05
N GLY A 191 11.57 -4.69 5.11
CA GLY A 191 10.75 -4.84 6.31
C GLY A 191 10.16 -6.24 6.38
N ASP A 192 9.91 -6.70 7.60
CA ASP A 192 9.31 -7.99 7.86
C ASP A 192 8.03 -7.76 8.68
N LEU A 193 6.96 -8.44 8.30
CA LEU A 193 5.66 -8.24 8.92
C LEU A 193 4.91 -9.56 9.05
N LEU A 194 4.16 -9.68 10.14
CA LEU A 194 3.23 -10.76 10.37
C LEU A 194 1.81 -10.18 10.44
N LYS A 195 0.88 -10.81 9.71
CA LYS A 195 -0.55 -10.52 9.75
C LYS A 195 -1.31 -11.72 10.25
N PHE A 196 -2.35 -11.44 11.02
CA PHE A 196 -3.30 -12.45 11.49
C PHE A 196 -4.68 -12.11 10.95
N GLY A 197 -5.40 -13.14 10.52
CA GLY A 197 -6.77 -13.02 10.07
C GLY A 197 -7.66 -13.99 10.81
N ILE A 198 -8.90 -13.57 11.02
CA ILE A 198 -9.99 -14.46 11.38
C ILE A 198 -11.15 -14.19 10.44
N CYS A 199 -11.84 -15.24 10.04
CA CYS A 199 -13.12 -15.13 9.34
C CYS A 199 -14.16 -16.05 9.98
N ALA A 200 -15.42 -15.66 9.89
CA ALA A 200 -16.55 -16.49 10.27
C ALA A 200 -17.62 -16.42 9.19
N ASN A 201 -18.01 -17.57 8.65
CA ASN A 201 -19.00 -17.71 7.61
C ASN A 201 -20.28 -18.33 8.18
N PHE A 202 -21.35 -17.56 8.08
CA PHE A 202 -22.71 -17.95 8.40
C PHE A 202 -23.52 -17.94 7.10
N ARG A 203 -24.66 -18.64 7.09
CA ARG A 203 -25.47 -18.87 5.89
C ARG A 203 -25.67 -17.63 5.01
N ASP A 204 -25.92 -16.47 5.63
CA ASP A 204 -26.26 -15.23 4.93
C ASP A 204 -25.24 -14.10 5.16
N PHE A 205 -24.22 -14.30 6.00
CA PHE A 205 -23.28 -13.25 6.38
C PHE A 205 -21.88 -13.76 6.67
N ASN A 206 -20.89 -12.94 6.33
CA ASN A 206 -19.49 -13.21 6.56
C ASN A 206 -18.90 -12.11 7.43
N PHE A 207 -18.19 -12.51 8.49
CA PHE A 207 -17.37 -11.63 9.29
C PHE A 207 -15.90 -11.90 9.00
N GLY A 208 -15.11 -10.83 9.03
CA GLY A 208 -13.67 -10.94 8.92
C GLY A 208 -12.99 -9.81 9.65
N ALA A 209 -11.93 -10.14 10.36
CA ALA A 209 -11.06 -9.19 11.00
C ALA A 209 -9.62 -9.56 10.68
N ILE A 210 -8.79 -8.52 10.53
CA ILE A 210 -7.36 -8.68 10.38
C ILE A 210 -6.66 -7.83 11.43
N TYR A 211 -5.55 -8.36 11.93
CA TYR A 211 -4.61 -7.61 12.71
C TYR A 211 -3.27 -7.58 11.98
N GLU A 212 -2.79 -6.38 11.72
CA GLU A 212 -1.51 -6.11 11.10
C GLU A 212 -0.71 -5.22 12.03
N LYS A 213 0.50 -5.66 12.40
CA LYS A 213 1.43 -4.81 13.15
C LYS A 213 1.86 -3.64 12.26
N VAL A 214 2.11 -2.47 12.84
CA VAL A 214 2.74 -1.35 12.13
C VAL A 214 4.03 -1.87 11.46
N LEU A 215 4.10 -1.73 10.13
CA LEU A 215 5.20 -2.25 9.31
C LEU A 215 6.50 -1.53 9.69
N PRO A 216 7.47 -2.22 10.31
CA PRO A 216 8.76 -1.62 10.52
C PRO A 216 9.55 -1.71 9.22
N ILE A 217 9.84 -0.55 8.61
CA ILE A 217 10.68 -0.43 7.43
C ILE A 217 12.05 0.07 7.86
N TYR A 218 13.09 -0.61 7.41
CA TYR A 218 14.48 -0.28 7.69
C TYR A 218 15.19 0.05 6.37
N ILE A 219 16.20 0.92 6.46
CA ILE A 219 17.13 1.15 5.36
C ILE A 219 18.09 -0.03 5.31
N ASP A 220 18.06 -0.77 4.22
CA ASP A 220 18.96 -1.91 3.97
C ASP A 220 20.30 -1.41 3.40
N SER A 221 20.24 -0.45 2.48
CA SER A 221 21.42 0.22 1.95
C SER A 221 21.09 1.62 1.44
N ARG A 222 22.10 2.49 1.40
CA ARG A 222 21.99 3.83 0.85
C ARG A 222 23.23 4.15 0.02
N VAL A 223 23.04 4.56 -1.22
CA VAL A 223 24.10 4.95 -2.15
C VAL A 223 23.87 6.40 -2.54
N ILE A 224 24.94 7.20 -2.44
CA ILE A 224 24.94 8.59 -2.89
C ILE A 224 25.92 8.66 -4.06
N ALA A 225 25.42 9.02 -5.23
CA ALA A 225 26.22 9.31 -6.40
C ALA A 225 26.17 10.83 -6.65
N HIS A 226 27.32 11.47 -6.48
CA HIS A 226 27.48 12.87 -6.87
C HIS A 226 27.43 12.95 -8.40
N GLY A 227 26.59 13.83 -8.92
CA GLY A 227 26.37 13.97 -10.34
C GLY A 227 27.55 14.61 -11.05
N VAL A 228 27.72 14.23 -12.31
CA VAL A 228 28.66 14.79 -13.27
C VAL A 228 27.87 15.72 -14.19
N ILE A 229 28.47 16.85 -14.58
CA ILE A 229 27.89 17.79 -15.55
C ILE A 229 27.63 17.04 -16.86
N THR A 230 26.38 16.99 -17.28
CA THR A 230 26.00 16.50 -18.61
C THR A 230 25.75 17.72 -19.49
N ASP A 231 26.60 17.89 -20.51
CA ASP A 231 26.47 18.90 -21.57
C ASP A 231 25.24 18.68 -22.45
#